data_AF-A0A9X2FAA2-F1
#
_entry.id   AF-A0A9X2FAA2-F1
#
_cell.length_a   1.000
_cell.length_b   1.000
_cell.length_c   1.000
_cell.angle_alpha   90.00
_cell.angle_beta   90.00
_cell.angle_gamma   90.00
#
_symmetry.space_group_name_H-M   'P 1'
#
loop_
_entity.id
_entity.type
_entity.pdbx_description
1 polymer ?
#
loop_
_entity_poly.entity_id
_entity_poly.type
_entity_poly.pdbx_seq_one_letter_code
_entity_poly.pdbx_strand_id
1 'polypeptide(L)'
;MPQLANSLPEYRKHKASGQAVTTIGGKDFYLGPHGTVACKKEYDRVIAEYLASGRSPVFGKPALVLTIAQLAVAYVRHAKSYFGTAPTSEYQRIRLQRSSPPPAVDGEP
;
A
#
# COMPACT_ATOMS: atom_id res chain seq x y z
N MET A 1 0.37 21.62 -1.65
CA MET A 1 1.65 21.51 -0.91
C MET A 1 1.54 20.33 0.04
N PRO A 2 2.45 19.34 0.02
CA PRO A 2 2.44 18.30 1.05
C PRO A 2 2.77 18.99 2.38
N GLN A 3 1.82 19.02 3.31
CA GLN A 3 2.09 19.63 4.61
C GLN A 3 3.10 18.74 5.34
N LEU A 4 4.24 19.32 5.75
CA LEU A 4 5.09 18.77 6.81
C LEU A 4 4.34 18.91 8.14
N ALA A 5 3.26 18.16 8.31
CA ALA A 5 2.55 18.13 9.56
C ALA A 5 3.18 17.04 10.42
N ASN A 6 4.15 17.44 11.25
CA ASN A 6 4.66 16.58 12.32
C ASN A 6 3.60 16.38 13.44
N SER A 7 2.33 16.72 13.18
CA SER A 7 1.19 16.61 14.08
C SER A 7 0.81 15.17 14.35
N LEU A 8 0.24 14.93 15.52
CA LEU A 8 -0.35 13.65 15.83
C LEU A 8 -1.60 13.42 14.96
N PRO A 9 -1.87 12.16 14.56
CA PRO A 9 -3.14 11.75 13.95
C PRO A 9 -4.36 12.26 14.74
N GLU A 10 -5.41 12.64 14.02
CA GLU A 10 -6.58 13.23 14.66
C GLU A 10 -7.42 12.19 15.42
N TYR A 11 -7.91 12.57 16.60
CA TYR A 11 -8.88 11.80 17.37
C TYR A 11 -10.28 12.34 17.05
N ARG A 12 -11.12 11.54 16.39
CA ARG A 12 -12.46 11.96 15.92
C ARG A 12 -13.55 10.98 16.34
N LYS A 13 -14.80 11.46 16.40
CA LYS A 13 -15.98 10.62 16.60
C LYS A 13 -16.47 10.09 15.26
N HIS A 14 -16.55 8.77 15.12
CA HIS A 14 -17.22 8.14 13.99
C HIS A 14 -18.75 8.25 14.16
N LYS A 15 -19.39 9.10 13.35
CA LYS A 15 -20.81 9.48 13.51
C LYS A 15 -21.77 8.29 13.54
N ALA A 16 -21.59 7.31 12.64
CA ALA A 16 -22.51 6.18 12.51
C ALA A 16 -22.44 5.21 13.70
N SER A 17 -21.24 4.96 14.23
CA SER A 17 -21.04 3.98 15.32
C SER A 17 -20.95 4.58 16.72
N GLY A 18 -20.76 5.90 16.83
CA GLY A 18 -20.48 6.57 18.11
C GLY A 18 -19.09 6.29 18.70
N GLN A 19 -18.25 5.50 18.03
CA GLN A 19 -16.91 5.16 18.47
C GLN A 19 -15.90 6.27 18.20
N ALA A 20 -14.84 6.32 19.00
CA ALA A 20 -13.64 7.08 18.72
C ALA A 20 -12.83 6.37 17.63
N VAL A 21 -12.33 7.15 16.68
CA VAL A 21 -11.51 6.66 15.58
C VAL A 21 -10.34 7.61 15.35
N THR A 22 -9.18 7.04 14.99
CA THR A 22 -8.04 7.78 14.45
C THR A 22 -7.58 7.15 13.15
N THR A 23 -7.12 7.95 12.20
CA THR A 23 -6.70 7.49 10.88
C THR A 23 -5.19 7.62 10.75
N ILE A 24 -4.48 6.50 10.58
CA ILE A 24 -3.02 6.45 10.45
C ILE A 24 -2.68 5.70 9.17
N GLY A 25 -1.87 6.32 8.30
CA GLY A 25 -1.44 5.69 7.04
C GLY A 25 -2.59 5.29 6.10
N GLY A 26 -3.77 5.91 6.24
CA GLY A 26 -4.99 5.56 5.49
C GLY A 26 -5.80 4.39 6.06
N LYS A 27 -5.47 3.90 7.26
CA LYS A 27 -6.24 2.90 7.99
C LYS A 27 -6.94 3.55 9.19
N ASP A 28 -8.21 3.20 9.39
CA ASP A 28 -9.00 3.63 10.55
C ASP A 28 -8.82 2.66 11.73
N PHE A 29 -8.50 3.21 12.90
CA PHE A 29 -8.36 2.50 14.16
C PHE A 29 -9.51 2.88 15.09
N TYR A 30 -10.38 1.92 15.40
CA TYR A 30 -11.51 2.10 16.31
C TYR A 30 -11.07 1.85 17.75
N LEU A 31 -11.27 2.84 18.61
CA LEU A 31 -10.71 2.89 19.96
C LEU A 31 -11.76 2.59 21.04
N GLY A 32 -12.98 2.23 20.64
CA GLY A 32 -14.14 2.05 21.50
C GLY A 32 -15.03 3.29 21.62
N PRO A 33 -16.00 3.32 22.56
CA PRO A 33 -16.98 4.40 22.67
C PRO A 33 -16.32 5.76 22.91
N HIS A 34 -16.69 6.75 22.09
CA HIS A 34 -16.07 8.08 22.12
C HIS A 34 -16.32 8.82 23.42
N GLY A 35 -15.27 9.41 23.99
CA GLY A 35 -15.36 10.24 25.20
C GLY A 35 -15.16 9.45 26.50
N THR A 36 -14.86 8.16 26.43
CA THR A 36 -14.52 7.34 27.59
C THR A 36 -13.04 7.48 27.96
N VAL A 37 -12.69 7.18 29.21
CA VAL A 37 -11.28 7.11 29.63
C VAL A 37 -10.56 5.98 28.89
N ALA A 38 -11.27 4.88 28.62
CA ALA A 38 -10.73 3.73 27.90
C ALA A 38 -10.31 4.10 26.46
N CYS A 39 -11.14 4.83 25.71
CA CYS A 39 -10.79 5.20 24.34
C CYS A 39 -9.61 6.19 24.26
N LYS A 40 -9.44 7.06 25.26
CA LYS A 40 -8.26 7.94 25.36
C LYS A 40 -6.98 7.13 25.65
N LYS A 41 -7.03 6.18 26.56
CA LYS A 41 -5.89 5.28 26.82
C LYS A 41 -5.49 4.47 25.58
N GLU A 42 -6.49 3.97 24.84
CA GLU A 42 -6.22 3.24 23.60
C GLU A 42 -5.68 4.15 22.50
N TYR A 43 -6.18 5.38 22.39
CA TYR A 43 -5.59 6.41 21.52
C TYR A 43 -4.12 6.62 21.84
N ASP A 44 -3.78 6.89 23.10
CA ASP A 44 -2.39 7.14 23.52
C ASP A 44 -1.48 5.94 23.22
N ARG A 45 -1.97 4.72 23.43
CA ARG A 45 -1.27 3.48 23.09
C ARG A 45 -0.96 3.39 21.59
N VAL A 46 -1.99 3.56 20.74
CA VAL A 46 -1.85 3.46 19.28
C VAL A 46 -0.90 4.54 18.75
N ILE A 47 -0.98 5.76 19.30
CA ILE A 47 -0.09 6.85 18.93
C ILE A 47 1.35 6.58 19.35
N ALA A 48 1.57 6.06 20.56
CA ALA A 48 2.91 5.70 21.04
C ALA A 48 3.55 4.63 20.13
N GLU A 49 2.79 3.61 19.74
CA GLU A 49 3.26 2.57 18.81
C GLU A 49 3.57 3.13 17.42
N TYR A 50 2.71 4.03 16.92
CA TYR A 50 2.95 4.71 15.65
C TYR A 50 4.22 5.58 15.68
N LEU A 51 4.44 6.34 16.76
CA LEU A 51 5.65 7.14 16.92
C LEU A 51 6.90 6.26 17.04
N ALA A 52 6.82 5.15 17.78
CA ALA A 52 7.91 4.18 17.89
C ALA A 52 8.26 3.53 16.54
N SER A 53 7.29 3.42 15.62
CA SER A 53 7.54 2.96 14.24
C SER A 53 8.25 3.98 13.34
N GLY A 54 8.64 5.15 13.88
CA GLY A 54 9.24 6.24 13.10
C GLY A 54 8.23 6.94 12.19
N ARG A 55 6.94 6.95 12.57
CA ARG A 55 5.85 7.51 11.77
C ARG A 55 5.69 6.80 10.42
N SER A 56 5.82 5.47 10.41
CA SER A 56 5.79 4.69 9.19
C SER A 56 4.46 4.85 8.43
N PRO A 57 4.46 5.14 7.11
CA PRO A 57 3.25 5.20 6.29
C PRO A 57 2.59 3.82 6.11
N VAL A 58 3.26 2.77 6.57
CA VAL A 58 2.83 1.37 6.52
C VAL A 58 2.33 0.87 7.88
N PHE A 59 2.26 1.75 8.89
CA PHE A 59 1.82 1.39 10.24
C PHE A 59 0.42 0.75 10.25
N GLY A 60 0.31 -0.39 10.93
CA GLY A 60 -0.91 -1.18 11.02
C GLY A 60 -1.44 -1.75 9.71
N LYS A 61 -0.73 -1.59 8.59
CA LYS A 61 -1.02 -2.33 7.36
C LYS A 61 -0.46 -3.73 7.49
N PRO A 62 -1.16 -4.76 6.98
CA PRO A 62 -0.58 -6.09 6.92
C PRO A 62 0.71 -6.04 6.11
N ALA A 63 1.75 -6.75 6.57
CA ALA A 63 2.96 -6.92 5.80
C ALA A 63 2.58 -7.60 4.48
N LEU A 64 2.73 -6.87 3.37
CA LEU A 64 2.58 -7.46 2.05
C LEU A 64 3.80 -8.34 1.82
N VAL A 65 3.63 -9.65 1.99
CA VAL A 65 4.60 -10.63 1.51
C VAL A 65 4.46 -10.71 0.00
N LEU A 66 5.11 -9.77 -0.69
CA LEU A 66 5.11 -9.69 -2.13
C LEU A 66 6.38 -10.35 -2.66
N THR A 67 6.22 -11.42 -3.45
CA THR A 67 7.38 -12.00 -4.14
C THR A 67 7.81 -11.11 -5.31
N ILE A 68 9.08 -11.21 -5.71
CA ILE A 68 9.59 -10.49 -6.90
C ILE A 68 8.74 -10.82 -8.14
N ALA A 69 8.27 -12.07 -8.26
CA ALA A 69 7.38 -12.47 -9.34
C ALA A 69 6.02 -11.76 -9.29
N GLN A 70 5.41 -11.64 -8.12
CA GLN A 70 4.14 -10.91 -7.95
C GLN A 70 4.31 -9.42 -8.24
N LEU A 71 5.43 -8.82 -7.82
CA LEU A 71 5.77 -7.43 -8.14
C LEU A 71 5.92 -7.23 -9.65
N ALA A 72 6.67 -8.10 -10.33
CA ALA A 72 6.85 -8.03 -11.79
C ALA A 72 5.51 -8.15 -12.53
N VAL A 73 4.64 -9.08 -12.12
CA VAL A 73 3.30 -9.23 -12.71
C VAL A 73 2.43 -8.00 -12.48
N ALA A 74 2.43 -7.45 -11.25
CA ALA A 74 1.67 -6.25 -10.92
C ALA A 74 2.17 -5.04 -11.72
N TYR A 75 3.49 -4.90 -11.86
CA TYR A 75 4.11 -3.83 -12.63
C TYR A 75 3.77 -3.93 -14.12
N VAL A 76 3.80 -5.12 -14.74
CA VAL A 76 3.40 -5.28 -16.16
C VAL A 76 1.94 -4.85 -16.37
N ARG A 77 1.03 -5.16 -15.44
CA ARG A 77 -0.37 -4.71 -15.51
C ARG A 77 -0.48 -3.19 -15.42
N HIS A 78 0.26 -2.58 -14.49
CA HIS A 78 0.33 -1.13 -14.36
C HIS A 78 0.90 -0.47 -15.62
N ALA A 79 2.04 -0.97 -16.11
CA ALA A 79 2.70 -0.44 -17.31
C ALA A 79 1.78 -0.49 -18.54
N LYS A 80 0.99 -1.56 -18.70
CA LYS A 80 -0.03 -1.65 -19.76
C LYS A 80 -1.08 -0.54 -19.65
N SER A 81 -1.58 -0.31 -18.44
CA SER A 81 -2.63 0.69 -18.20
C SER A 81 -2.11 2.13 -18.30
N TYR A 82 -0.87 2.37 -17.88
CA TYR A 82 -0.29 3.71 -17.78
C TYR A 82 0.39 4.16 -19.07
N PHE A 83 1.25 3.30 -19.65
CA PHE A 83 1.99 3.60 -20.88
C PHE A 83 1.28 3.13 -22.16
N GLY A 84 0.19 2.36 -22.04
CA GLY A 84 -0.55 1.84 -23.18
C GLY A 84 0.20 0.79 -23.99
N THR A 85 -0.30 0.51 -25.19
CA THR A 85 0.18 -0.58 -26.07
C THR A 85 0.94 -0.10 -27.30
N ALA A 86 1.37 1.16 -27.32
CA ALA A 86 2.14 1.71 -28.43
C ALA A 86 3.44 0.91 -28.65
N PRO A 87 3.95 0.79 -29.89
CA PRO A 87 5.14 -0.01 -30.19
C PRO A 87 6.39 0.39 -29.40
N THR A 88 6.48 1.67 -29.03
CA THR A 88 7.58 2.25 -28.24
C THR A 88 7.29 2.31 -26.74
N SER A 89 6.12 1.86 -26.29
CA SER A 89 5.75 1.93 -24.87
C SER A 89 6.60 0.97 -24.04
N GLU A 90 6.84 1.35 -22.78
CA GLU A 90 7.60 0.52 -21.83
C GLU A 90 6.96 -0.86 -21.63
N TYR A 91 5.62 -0.93 -21.66
CA TYR A 91 4.88 -2.19 -21.65
C TYR A 91 5.32 -3.12 -22.79
N GLN A 92 5.45 -2.60 -24.01
CA GLN A 92 5.80 -3.43 -25.17
C GLN A 92 7.26 -3.91 -25.11
N ARG A 93 8.18 -3.10 -24.59
CA ARG A 93 9.58 -3.48 -24.35
C ARG A 93 9.71 -4.61 -23.32
N ILE A 94 8.93 -4.55 -22.24
CA ILE A 94 8.91 -5.59 -21.20
C ILE A 94 8.23 -6.87 -21.72
N ARG A 95 7.21 -6.74 -22.58
CA ARG A 95 6.49 -7.87 -23.19
C ARG A 95 7.34 -8.64 -24.20
N LEU A 96 8.13 -7.94 -25.03
CA LEU A 96 8.91 -8.52 -26.14
C LEU A 96 9.98 -9.53 -25.67
N GLN A 97 10.50 -9.40 -24.44
CA GLN A 97 11.45 -10.37 -23.90
C GLN A 97 10.83 -11.74 -23.58
N ARG A 98 9.50 -11.85 -23.52
CA ARG A 98 8.79 -13.11 -23.24
C ARG A 98 8.42 -13.91 -24.49
N SER A 99 8.71 -13.38 -25.67
CA SER A 99 8.34 -13.95 -26.96
C SER A 99 9.54 -14.16 -27.88
N SER A 100 10.71 -14.52 -27.33
CA SER A 100 11.73 -15.14 -28.16
C SER A 100 11.35 -16.61 -28.34
N PRO A 101 10.98 -17.06 -29.55
CA PRO A 101 10.77 -18.48 -29.80
C PRO A 101 12.11 -19.22 -29.54
N PRO A 102 12.08 -20.41 -28.94
CA PRO A 102 13.30 -21.22 -28.81
C PRO A 102 13.93 -21.38 -30.21
N PRO A 103 15.27 -21.34 -30.33
CA PRO A 103 15.92 -21.54 -31.61
C PRO A 103 15.44 -22.87 -32.19
N ALA A 104 15.04 -22.85 -33.47
CA ALA A 104 14.65 -24.05 -34.18
C ALA A 104 15.77 -25.09 -34.01
N VAL A 105 15.44 -26.20 -33.37
CA VAL A 105 16.33 -27.35 -33.33
C VAL A 105 16.20 -27.96 -34.71
N ASP A 106 17.06 -27.53 -35.63
CA ASP A 106 17.20 -28.14 -36.94
C ASP A 106 17.68 -29.58 -36.70
N GLY A 107 16.72 -30.51 -36.72
CA GLY A 107 17.01 -31.93 -36.80
C GLY A 107 17.61 -32.19 -38.18
N GLU A 108 18.93 -32.29 -38.23
CA GLU A 108 19.58 -32.96 -39.35
C GLU A 108 19.31 -34.48 -39.28
N PRO A 109 19.12 -35.12 -40.45
CA PRO A 109 18.80 -36.56 -40.57
C PRO A 109 19.97 -37.49 -40.25
#